data_AF-A0A8B8CRR3-F1
#
_entry.id   AF-A0A8B8CRR3-F1
#
_cell.length_a   1.000
_cell.length_b   1.000
_cell.length_c   1.000
_cell.angle_alpha   90.00
_cell.angle_beta   90.00
_cell.angle_gamma   90.00
#
_symmetry.space_group_name_H-M   'P 1'
#
loop_
_entity.id
_entity.type
_entity.pdbx_description
1 polymer ?
#
loop_
_entity_poly.entity_id
_entity_poly.type
_entity_poly.pdbx_seq_one_letter_code
_entity_poly.pdbx_strand_id
1 'polypeptide(L)'
;MIVNGLRPARYFQVMISAVNSVGEGSSSDPKPMPPIRMPEQAPSSPPKGFYGTHRSNSSIMLLWQAPSEDTWNGDLRGYRIRYKLTNYPDSTYQSVDTINPLVTTYELTNLIIFQSYEFQIAAYNNEGVGVFSNTIEERTMEGQPTRAPRNAK
;
A
#
# COMPACT_ATOMS: atom_id res chain seq x y z
N MET A 1 27.46 22.97 4.93
CA MET A 1 27.39 21.56 4.51
C MET A 1 25.93 21.15 4.50
N ILE A 2 25.43 20.59 3.39
CA ILE A 2 24.06 20.05 3.28
C ILE A 2 24.19 18.53 3.24
N VAL A 3 23.48 17.83 4.13
CA VAL A 3 23.42 16.36 4.14
C VAL A 3 22.16 15.93 3.40
N ASN A 4 22.32 15.21 2.29
CA ASN A 4 21.22 14.73 1.46
C ASN A 4 20.96 13.24 1.69
N GLY A 5 19.80 12.73 1.22
CA GLY A 5 19.48 11.29 1.26
C GLY A 5 19.14 10.75 2.65
N LEU A 6 18.75 11.62 3.59
CA LEU A 6 18.28 11.20 4.91
C LEU A 6 16.93 10.48 4.79
N ARG A 7 16.76 9.40 5.56
CA ARG A 7 15.51 8.63 5.57
C ARG A 7 14.38 9.41 6.27
N PRO A 8 13.16 9.44 5.72
CA PRO A 8 12.01 10.08 6.37
C PRO A 8 11.69 9.45 7.72
N ALA A 9 11.08 10.23 8.63
CA ALA A 9 10.60 9.74 9.94
C ALA A 9 11.68 9.02 10.78
N ARG A 10 12.96 9.34 10.58
CA ARG A 10 14.09 8.81 11.35
C ARG A 10 14.82 9.94 12.06
N TYR A 11 15.43 9.60 13.19
CA TYR A 11 16.26 10.50 13.98
C TYR A 11 17.70 10.47 13.47
N PHE A 12 18.31 11.64 13.29
CA PHE A 12 19.70 11.75 12.85
C PHE A 12 20.54 12.64 13.75
N GLN A 13 21.81 12.28 13.82
CA GLN A 13 22.92 13.08 14.34
C GLN A 13 24.06 13.00 13.34
N VAL A 14 24.88 14.03 13.31
CA VAL A 14 26.04 14.16 12.42
C VAL A 14 27.30 14.26 13.28
N MET A 15 28.35 13.58 12.85
CA MET A 15 29.71 13.70 13.37
C MET A 15 30.61 14.15 12.23
N ILE A 16 31.64 14.93 12.52
CA ILE A 16 32.59 15.43 11.53
C ILE A 16 34.00 14.98 11.95
N SER A 17 34.74 14.38 11.02
CA SER A 17 36.16 14.04 11.18
C SER A 17 37.00 14.89 10.21
N ALA A 18 38.20 15.29 10.62
CA ALA A 18 39.17 15.94 9.72
C ALA A 18 40.03 14.88 9.01
N VAL A 19 40.30 15.05 7.71
CA VAL A 19 41.16 14.15 6.93
C VAL A 19 42.37 14.91 6.41
N ASN A 20 43.57 14.35 6.54
CA ASN A 20 44.81 14.85 5.95
C ASN A 20 45.53 13.76 5.14
N SER A 21 46.74 14.06 4.62
CA SER A 21 47.53 13.12 3.79
C SER A 21 48.02 11.87 4.52
N VAL A 22 48.00 11.85 5.85
CA VAL A 22 48.40 10.72 6.69
C VAL A 22 47.19 9.86 7.06
N GLY A 23 46.00 10.45 7.19
CA GLY A 23 44.76 9.71 7.45
C GLY A 23 43.61 10.56 8.00
N GLU A 24 42.56 9.87 8.44
CA GLU A 24 41.40 10.45 9.12
C GLU A 24 41.65 10.59 10.63
N GLY A 25 41.36 11.77 11.20
CA GLY A 25 41.42 12.04 12.63
C GLY A 25 40.13 11.63 13.36
N SER A 26 40.11 11.82 14.69
CA SER A 26 38.95 11.49 15.51
C SER A 26 37.70 12.28 15.11
N SER A 27 36.55 11.61 15.19
CA SER A 27 35.24 12.24 14.97
C SER A 27 34.87 13.18 16.12
N SER A 28 34.13 14.25 15.79
CA SER A 28 33.49 15.13 16.76
C SER A 28 32.40 14.41 17.56
N ASP A 29 31.93 15.03 18.65
CA ASP A 29 30.70 14.62 19.32
C ASP A 29 29.49 14.67 18.35
N PRO A 30 28.50 13.76 18.49
CA PRO A 30 27.30 13.76 17.67
C PRO A 30 26.43 14.99 17.98
N LYS A 31 26.04 15.72 16.94
CA LYS A 31 25.12 16.86 17.03
C LYS A 31 24.03 16.78 15.96
N PRO A 32 22.83 17.32 16.20
CA PRO A 32 22.39 17.99 17.44
C PRO A 32 21.97 17.00 18.53
N MET A 33 21.80 17.53 19.74
CA MET A 33 21.24 16.82 20.91
C MET A 33 20.07 17.66 21.46
N PRO A 34 18.82 17.16 21.44
CA PRO A 34 18.40 15.83 20.98
C PRO A 34 18.56 15.65 19.45
N PRO A 35 18.57 14.39 18.95
CA PRO A 35 18.55 14.11 17.52
C PRO A 35 17.38 14.77 16.83
N ILE A 36 17.57 15.23 15.58
CA ILE A 36 16.48 15.78 14.76
C ILE A 36 15.73 14.61 14.11
N ARG A 37 14.39 14.63 14.21
CA ARG A 37 13.52 13.75 13.41
C ARG A 37 13.28 14.39 12.05
N MET A 38 13.54 13.65 10.97
CA MET A 38 13.17 14.09 9.63
C MET A 38 11.65 14.11 9.45
N PRO A 39 11.10 15.02 8.62
CA PRO A 39 9.69 15.00 8.26
C PRO A 39 9.24 13.63 7.74
N GLU A 40 7.97 13.33 7.96
CA GLU A 40 7.34 12.15 7.37
C GLU A 40 7.17 12.34 5.87
N GLN A 41 7.00 11.23 5.17
CA GLN A 41 6.61 11.19 3.77
C GLN A 41 5.62 10.04 3.56
N ALA A 42 4.87 10.05 2.47
CA ALA A 42 4.01 8.92 2.13
C ALA A 42 4.81 7.61 2.04
N PRO A 43 4.19 6.44 2.32
CA PRO A 43 4.86 5.16 2.21
C PRO A 43 5.42 4.94 0.80
N SER A 44 6.66 4.45 0.73
CA SER A 44 7.39 4.31 -0.55
C SER A 44 7.30 2.92 -1.17
N SER A 45 6.61 1.98 -0.52
CA SER A 45 6.39 0.63 -1.06
C SER A 45 4.98 0.15 -0.79
N PRO A 46 4.40 -0.65 -1.71
CA PRO A 46 3.07 -1.21 -1.55
C PRO A 46 3.05 -2.34 -0.50
N PRO A 47 1.86 -2.72 -0.01
CA PRO A 47 1.64 -3.97 0.70
C PRO A 47 2.20 -5.19 -0.06
N LYS A 48 2.66 -6.19 0.68
CA LYS A 48 3.24 -7.42 0.13
C LYS A 48 2.17 -8.48 -0.07
N GLY A 49 2.38 -9.36 -1.05
CA GLY A 49 1.53 -10.54 -1.27
C GLY A 49 0.06 -10.19 -1.49
N PHE A 50 -0.24 -9.09 -2.17
CA PHE A 50 -1.61 -8.70 -2.48
C PHE A 50 -2.26 -9.75 -3.39
N TYR A 51 -3.35 -10.34 -2.90
CA TYR A 51 -4.05 -11.44 -3.55
C TYR A 51 -5.56 -11.32 -3.32
N GLY A 52 -6.34 -11.83 -4.26
CA GLY A 52 -7.80 -11.83 -4.18
C GLY A 52 -8.37 -13.24 -4.37
N THR A 53 -9.53 -13.49 -3.81
CA THR A 53 -10.31 -14.71 -4.08
C THR A 53 -11.78 -14.37 -4.10
N HIS A 54 -12.48 -14.86 -5.12
CA HIS A 54 -13.93 -14.79 -5.21
C HIS A 54 -14.57 -15.45 -3.98
N ARG A 55 -15.58 -14.78 -3.39
CA ARG A 55 -16.31 -15.26 -2.20
C ARG A 55 -17.75 -15.59 -2.52
N SER A 56 -18.38 -14.77 -3.33
CA SER A 56 -19.76 -14.95 -3.77
C SER A 56 -19.96 -14.43 -5.19
N ASN A 57 -21.20 -14.41 -5.64
CA ASN A 57 -21.57 -13.77 -6.89
C ASN A 57 -21.45 -12.23 -6.85
N SER A 58 -21.24 -11.62 -5.68
CA SER A 58 -21.20 -10.15 -5.53
C SER A 58 -20.12 -9.68 -4.54
N SER A 59 -19.19 -10.57 -4.17
CA SER A 59 -18.08 -10.22 -3.29
C SER A 59 -16.76 -10.94 -3.61
N ILE A 60 -15.66 -10.24 -3.37
CA ILE A 60 -14.28 -10.70 -3.50
C ILE A 60 -13.56 -10.41 -2.18
N MET A 61 -12.86 -11.41 -1.64
CA MET A 61 -11.98 -11.26 -0.48
C MET A 61 -10.58 -10.90 -0.95
N LEU A 62 -10.03 -9.83 -0.39
CA LEU A 62 -8.69 -9.35 -0.66
C LEU A 62 -7.81 -9.60 0.58
N LEU A 63 -6.57 -10.02 0.36
CA LEU A 63 -5.59 -10.33 1.41
C LEU A 63 -4.23 -9.72 1.05
N TRP A 64 -3.48 -9.28 2.06
CA TRP A 64 -2.13 -8.71 1.91
C TRP A 64 -1.34 -8.80 3.22
N GLN A 65 -0.08 -8.37 3.17
CA GLN A 65 0.77 -8.12 4.33
C GLN A 65 1.26 -6.67 4.32
N ALA A 66 1.60 -6.14 5.49
CA ALA A 66 2.17 -4.80 5.61
C ALA A 66 3.47 -4.65 4.77
N PRO A 67 3.75 -3.44 4.23
CA PRO A 67 5.06 -3.15 3.65
C PRO A 67 6.15 -3.23 4.73
N SER A 68 7.42 -3.28 4.30
CA SER A 68 8.55 -3.27 5.25
C SER A 68 8.56 -1.96 6.06
N GLU A 69 8.87 -2.01 7.36
CA GLU A 69 8.83 -0.84 8.25
C GLU A 69 9.77 0.30 7.84
N ASP A 70 10.85 -0.03 7.13
CA ASP A 70 11.79 0.95 6.58
C ASP A 70 11.22 1.77 5.42
N THR A 71 10.10 1.33 4.82
CA THR A 71 9.43 2.03 3.72
C THR A 71 8.18 2.78 4.15
N TRP A 72 7.78 2.71 5.43
CA TRP A 72 6.58 3.37 5.93
C TRP A 72 6.68 4.89 5.90
N ASN A 73 7.92 5.42 6.02
CA ASN A 73 8.24 6.84 5.99
C ASN A 73 7.43 7.71 6.98
N GLY A 74 6.84 7.09 8.00
CA GLY A 74 5.91 7.68 8.96
C GLY A 74 5.07 6.57 9.60
N ASP A 75 4.09 6.92 10.40
CA ASP A 75 3.22 5.94 11.06
C ASP A 75 2.06 5.53 10.12
N LEU A 76 1.95 4.24 9.80
CA LEU A 76 0.87 3.75 8.95
C LEU A 76 -0.51 3.99 9.61
N ARG A 77 -1.47 4.42 8.79
CA ARG A 77 -2.87 4.61 9.19
C ARG A 77 -3.78 3.53 8.64
N GLY A 78 -3.43 2.95 7.50
CA GLY A 78 -4.19 1.87 6.87
C GLY A 78 -3.78 1.63 5.43
N TYR A 79 -4.71 1.07 4.67
CA TYR A 79 -4.52 0.72 3.26
C TYR A 79 -5.64 1.28 2.41
N ARG A 80 -5.30 1.79 1.22
CA ARG A 80 -6.25 2.17 0.18
C ARG A 80 -6.28 1.08 -0.88
N ILE A 81 -7.43 0.45 -1.03
CA ILE A 81 -7.72 -0.47 -2.12
C ILE A 81 -8.46 0.32 -3.19
N ARG A 82 -8.00 0.24 -4.44
CA ARG A 82 -8.74 0.76 -5.58
C ARG A 82 -9.09 -0.36 -6.56
N TYR A 83 -10.26 -0.24 -7.16
CA TYR A 83 -10.77 -1.24 -8.08
C TYR A 83 -11.62 -0.62 -9.20
N LYS A 84 -11.69 -1.31 -10.33
CA LYS A 84 -12.54 -0.93 -11.48
C LYS A 84 -12.90 -2.17 -12.29
N LEU A 85 -13.88 -2.05 -13.19
CA LEU A 85 -14.21 -3.15 -14.10
C LEU A 85 -13.11 -3.35 -15.14
N THR A 86 -12.80 -4.61 -15.44
CA THR A 86 -11.78 -5.00 -16.43
C THR A 86 -12.37 -4.92 -17.85
N ASN A 87 -11.62 -4.39 -18.81
CA ASN A 87 -12.05 -4.25 -20.22
C ASN A 87 -13.25 -3.31 -20.44
N TYR A 88 -13.54 -2.41 -19.50
CA TYR A 88 -14.52 -1.34 -19.65
C TYR A 88 -13.78 0.00 -19.75
N PRO A 89 -13.63 0.60 -20.96
CA PRO A 89 -12.83 1.81 -21.16
C PRO A 89 -13.27 3.00 -20.30
N ASP A 90 -14.59 3.12 -20.07
CA ASP A 90 -15.17 4.21 -19.27
C ASP A 90 -15.15 3.93 -17.76
N SER A 91 -14.66 2.76 -17.32
CA SER A 91 -14.61 2.41 -15.91
C SER A 91 -13.48 3.15 -15.19
N THR A 92 -13.86 3.94 -14.19
CA THR A 92 -12.93 4.66 -13.31
C THR A 92 -12.66 3.88 -12.03
N TYR A 93 -11.52 4.16 -11.41
CA TYR A 93 -11.19 3.56 -10.12
C TYR A 93 -12.12 4.08 -9.02
N GLN A 94 -12.79 3.15 -8.36
CA GLN A 94 -13.38 3.35 -7.04
C GLN A 94 -12.33 3.05 -5.97
N SER A 95 -12.53 3.51 -4.74
CA SER A 95 -11.57 3.28 -3.66
C SER A 95 -12.26 3.07 -2.33
N VAL A 96 -11.61 2.28 -1.48
CA VAL A 96 -11.97 2.06 -0.09
C VAL A 96 -10.72 2.04 0.77
N ASP A 97 -10.83 2.63 1.97
CA ASP A 97 -9.74 2.73 2.92
C ASP A 97 -10.02 1.85 4.14
N THR A 98 -9.01 1.13 4.61
CA THR A 98 -9.01 0.54 5.95
C THR A 98 -8.54 1.58 6.96
N ILE A 99 -9.11 1.60 8.16
CA ILE A 99 -8.76 2.57 9.22
C ILE A 99 -7.78 2.03 10.26
N ASN A 100 -7.20 0.86 10.01
CA ASN A 100 -6.29 0.19 10.93
C ASN A 100 -5.15 -0.49 10.14
N PRO A 101 -3.87 -0.18 10.42
CA PRO A 101 -2.73 -0.75 9.71
C PRO A 101 -2.49 -2.24 10.01
N LEU A 102 -3.12 -2.79 11.06
CA LEU A 102 -3.07 -4.22 11.39
C LEU A 102 -4.02 -5.06 10.56
N VAL A 103 -4.98 -4.44 9.85
CA VAL A 103 -5.91 -5.15 8.97
C VAL A 103 -5.17 -5.63 7.73
N THR A 104 -5.24 -6.93 7.47
CA THR A 104 -4.57 -7.62 6.35
C THR A 104 -5.54 -8.29 5.39
N THR A 105 -6.85 -8.11 5.61
CA THR A 105 -7.92 -8.67 4.79
C THR A 105 -9.08 -7.71 4.66
N TYR A 106 -9.76 -7.71 3.51
CA TYR A 106 -10.97 -6.92 3.29
C TYR A 106 -11.91 -7.63 2.30
N GLU A 107 -13.19 -7.79 2.68
CA GLU A 107 -14.21 -8.28 1.77
C GLU A 107 -14.88 -7.10 1.05
N LEU A 108 -14.66 -7.01 -0.25
CA LEU A 108 -15.33 -6.03 -1.08
C LEU A 108 -16.66 -6.61 -1.57
N THR A 109 -17.76 -5.96 -1.21
CA THR A 109 -19.13 -6.40 -1.50
C THR A 109 -19.82 -5.47 -2.51
N ASN A 110 -21.07 -5.78 -2.86
CA ASN A 110 -21.87 -5.02 -3.82
C ASN A 110 -21.24 -4.94 -5.22
N LEU A 111 -20.46 -5.96 -5.60
CA LEU A 111 -19.89 -6.09 -6.93
C LEU A 111 -20.92 -6.66 -7.91
N ILE A 112 -20.75 -6.33 -9.20
CA ILE A 112 -21.62 -6.83 -10.25
C ILE A 112 -21.36 -8.33 -10.43
N ILE A 113 -22.44 -9.08 -10.59
CA ILE A 113 -22.41 -10.53 -10.78
C ILE A 113 -21.70 -10.91 -12.08
N PHE A 114 -20.84 -11.92 -12.00
CA PHE A 114 -20.10 -12.50 -13.12
C PHE A 114 -19.17 -11.52 -13.88
N GLN A 115 -18.65 -10.50 -13.20
CA GLN A 115 -17.78 -9.49 -13.78
C GLN A 115 -16.36 -9.53 -13.24
N SER A 116 -15.39 -9.27 -14.12
CA SER A 116 -13.97 -9.15 -13.78
C SER A 116 -13.64 -7.74 -13.31
N TYR A 117 -12.83 -7.65 -12.27
CA TYR A 117 -12.34 -6.41 -11.69
C TYR A 117 -10.83 -6.41 -11.59
N GLU A 118 -10.21 -5.26 -11.89
CA GLU A 118 -8.82 -4.98 -11.61
C GLU A 118 -8.70 -4.38 -10.20
N PHE A 119 -7.72 -4.84 -9.42
CA PHE A 119 -7.47 -4.35 -8.07
C PHE A 119 -6.02 -3.92 -7.88
N GLN A 120 -5.84 -2.85 -7.09
CA GLN A 120 -4.53 -2.41 -6.60
C GLN A 120 -4.65 -1.94 -5.16
N ILE A 121 -3.57 -2.06 -4.39
CA ILE A 121 -3.52 -1.62 -2.99
C ILE A 121 -2.29 -0.77 -2.71
N ALA A 122 -2.45 0.27 -1.89
CA ALA A 122 -1.36 1.10 -1.36
C ALA A 122 -1.50 1.24 0.15
N ALA A 123 -0.39 1.35 0.88
CA ALA A 123 -0.41 1.79 2.27
C ALA A 123 -0.53 3.32 2.33
N TYR A 124 -1.10 3.88 3.40
CA TYR A 124 -1.16 5.32 3.61
C TYR A 124 -0.81 5.71 5.05
N ASN A 125 -0.28 6.92 5.20
CA ASN A 125 -0.05 7.59 6.48
C ASN A 125 -0.62 9.01 6.45
N ASN A 126 -0.27 9.85 7.42
CA ASN A 126 -0.76 11.24 7.50
C ASN A 126 -0.29 12.11 6.33
N GLU A 127 0.81 11.76 5.67
CA GLU A 127 1.35 12.48 4.51
C GLU A 127 0.70 12.04 3.19
N GLY A 128 -0.07 10.95 3.21
CA GLY A 128 -0.90 10.53 2.10
C GLY A 128 -0.73 9.07 1.68
N VAL A 129 -1.22 8.78 0.48
CA VAL A 129 -1.23 7.45 -0.12
C VAL A 129 0.11 7.16 -0.79
N GLY A 130 0.68 6.01 -0.48
CA GLY A 130 1.93 5.54 -1.07
C GLY A 130 1.77 4.97 -2.47
N VAL A 131 2.78 4.19 -2.87
CA VAL A 131 2.80 3.52 -4.18
C VAL A 131 1.80 2.36 -4.20
N PHE A 132 0.99 2.27 -5.27
CA PHE A 132 0.09 1.15 -5.50
C PHE A 132 0.84 -0.11 -5.94
N SER A 133 0.33 -1.27 -5.54
CA SER A 133 0.80 -2.58 -6.00
C SER A 133 0.64 -2.77 -7.50
N ASN A 134 1.24 -3.84 -8.02
CA ASN A 134 0.83 -4.38 -9.32
C ASN A 134 -0.67 -4.72 -9.30
N THR A 135 -1.27 -4.69 -10.49
CA THR A 135 -2.68 -5.05 -10.66
C THR A 135 -2.87 -6.55 -10.52
N ILE A 136 -3.89 -6.95 -9.77
CA ILE A 136 -4.46 -8.30 -9.82
C ILE A 136 -5.85 -8.24 -10.44
N GLU A 137 -6.29 -9.34 -11.07
CA GLU A 137 -7.63 -9.44 -11.64
C GLU A 137 -8.39 -10.57 -10.94
N GLU A 138 -9.62 -10.29 -10.53
CA GLU A 138 -10.52 -11.30 -9.94
C GLU A 138 -11.93 -11.14 -10.50
N ARG A 139 -12.66 -12.26 -10.58
CA ARG A 139 -14.02 -12.30 -11.12
C ARG A 139 -15.02 -12.76 -10.06
N THR A 140 -16.16 -12.07 -9.94
CA THR A 140 -17.26 -12.55 -9.11
C THR A 140 -17.88 -13.84 -9.67
N MET A 141 -18.42 -14.69 -8.80
CA MET A 141 -19.07 -15.94 -9.23
C MET A 141 -20.32 -15.66 -10.08
N GLU A 142 -20.75 -16.65 -10.86
CA GLU A 142 -22.06 -16.63 -11.51
C GLU A 142 -23.21 -16.64 -10.47
N GLY A 143 -24.33 -16.01 -10.81
CA GLY A 143 -25.56 -16.12 -10.03
C GLY A 143 -26.25 -17.48 -10.25
N GLN A 144 -27.03 -17.94 -9.27
CA GLN A 144 -27.91 -19.10 -9.49
C GLN A 144 -28.94 -18.79 -10.60
N PRO A 145 -29.22 -19.71 -11.53
CA PRO A 145 -30.29 -19.53 -12.51
C PRO A 145 -31.64 -19.31 -11.82
N THR A 146 -32.26 -18.15 -12.01
CA THR A 146 -33.53 -17.79 -11.34
C THR A 146 -34.78 -18.19 -12.12
N ARG A 147 -34.63 -18.80 -13.30
CA ARG A 147 -35.74 -19.25 -14.14
C ARG A 147 -35.59 -20.71 -14.52
N ALA A 148 -36.66 -21.48 -14.35
CA ALA A 148 -36.77 -22.83 -14.90
C ALA A 148 -36.60 -22.79 -16.44
N PRO A 149 -35.98 -23.82 -17.04
CA PRO A 149 -35.88 -23.94 -18.49
C PRO A 149 -37.26 -23.84 -19.13
N ARG A 150 -37.42 -22.91 -20.07
CA ARG A 150 -38.61 -22.87 -20.92
C ARG A 150 -38.38 -23.83 -22.07
N ASN A 151 -39.05 -24.98 -22.02
CA ASN A 151 -39.14 -26.06 -23.02
C ASN A 151 -38.11 -27.19 -22.83
N ALA A 152 -38.49 -28.20 -22.04
CA ALA A 152 -38.18 -29.57 -22.41
C ALA A 152 -39.17 -29.96 -23.51
N LYS A 153 -38.68 -30.15 -24.74
CA LYS A 153 -39.41 -30.88 -25.79
C LYS A 153 -39.02 -32.34 -25.71
#